data_AF-A0A8K0W5H7-F1
#
_entry.id   AF-A0A8K0W5H7-F1
#
_cell.length_a   1.000
_cell.length_b   1.000
_cell.length_c   1.000
_cell.angle_alpha   90.00
_cell.angle_beta   90.00
_cell.angle_gamma   90.00
#
_symmetry.space_group_name_H-M   'P 1'
#
loop_
_entity.id
_entity.type
_entity.pdbx_description
1 polymer ?
#
loop_
_entity_poly.entity_id
_entity_poly.type
_entity_poly.pdbx_seq_one_letter_code
_entity_poly.pdbx_strand_id
1 'polypeptide(L)'
;MIQIAVPDVEAAYLARCAAHMLTMRFLGIRHFPMCGDYCSWEERVGRDPASIEEWSEILEEDRMLVEKLSNLDVEFEEEFERRNEPVTDFLRGYWWGRMEEVKRDMERPLSGDERRGLHDIGVILEDDTDNHFDSGSE
;
A
#
# COMPACT_ATOMS: atom_id res chain seq x y z
N MET A 1 -18.19 29.08 21.16
CA MET A 1 -17.18 29.29 20.11
C MET A 1 -16.40 28.01 20.00
N ILE A 2 -16.57 27.27 18.89
CA ILE A 2 -15.72 26.11 18.61
C ILE A 2 -14.49 26.70 17.92
N GLN A 3 -13.34 26.67 18.61
CA GLN A 3 -12.06 27.02 18.01
C GLN A 3 -11.66 25.85 17.12
N ILE A 4 -11.83 26.02 15.81
CA ILE A 4 -11.26 25.13 14.81
C ILE A 4 -9.77 25.48 14.78
N ALA A 5 -8.96 24.73 15.51
CA ALA A 5 -7.51 24.86 15.46
C ALA A 5 -7.07 24.42 14.06
N VAL A 6 -6.63 25.34 13.22
CA VAL A 6 -6.03 24.98 11.93
C VAL A 6 -4.72 24.25 12.26
N PRO A 7 -4.49 23.03 11.75
CA PRO A 7 -3.25 22.31 12.02
C PRO A 7 -2.09 23.16 11.50
N ASP A 8 -1.04 23.26 12.32
CA ASP A 8 0.22 23.87 11.92
C ASP A 8 0.68 23.21 10.61
N VAL A 9 1.10 24.01 9.63
CA VAL A 9 1.45 23.52 8.28
C VAL A 9 2.54 22.44 8.37
N GLU A 10 3.45 22.57 9.34
CA GLU A 10 4.46 21.55 9.64
C GLU A 10 3.85 20.25 10.17
N ALA A 11 2.84 20.33 11.04
CA ALA A 11 2.16 19.16 11.58
C ALA A 11 1.35 18.40 10.51
N ALA A 12 0.68 19.12 9.61
CA ALA A 12 -0.05 18.52 8.49
C ALA A 12 0.91 17.84 7.51
N TYR A 13 2.03 18.49 7.18
CA TYR A 13 3.07 17.89 6.35
C TYR A 13 3.66 16.62 6.98
N LEU A 14 3.99 16.66 8.28
CA LEU A 14 4.51 15.49 8.99
C LEU A 14 3.48 14.36 9.09
N ALA A 15 2.19 14.67 9.26
CA ALA A 15 1.11 13.69 9.25
C ALA A 15 1.02 12.97 7.91
N ARG A 16 1.07 13.73 6.80
CA ARG A 16 1.10 13.18 5.44
C ARG A 16 2.31 12.28 5.23
N CYS A 17 3.51 12.74 5.59
CA CYS A 17 4.73 11.93 5.47
C CYS A 17 4.64 10.64 6.30
N ALA A 18 4.12 10.71 7.53
CA ALA A 18 3.97 9.54 8.38
C ALA A 18 2.97 8.53 7.79
N ALA A 19 1.78 8.99 7.38
CA ALA A 19 0.77 8.13 6.76
C ALA A 19 1.30 7.48 5.47
N HIS A 20 1.99 8.25 4.62
CA HIS A 20 2.61 7.76 3.39
C HIS A 20 3.62 6.63 3.66
N MET A 21 4.60 6.87 4.54
CA MET A 21 5.64 5.88 4.87
C MET A 21 5.05 4.60 5.50
N LEU A 22 4.06 4.76 6.38
CA LEU A 22 3.38 3.62 7.00
C LEU A 22 2.58 2.81 5.97
N THR A 23 1.91 3.49 5.05
CA THR A 23 1.11 2.87 3.98
C THR A 23 2.00 2.13 2.99
N MET A 24 3.12 2.72 2.57
CA MET A 24 4.12 2.05 1.75
C MET A 24 4.57 0.73 2.38
N ARG A 25 4.98 0.79 3.65
CA ARG A 25 5.42 -0.40 4.38
C ARG A 25 4.32 -1.44 4.49
N PHE A 26 3.09 -1.01 4.74
CA PHE A 26 1.94 -1.89 4.86
C PHE A 26 1.60 -2.60 3.54
N LEU A 27 1.68 -1.89 2.41
CA LEU A 27 1.47 -2.44 1.07
C LEU A 27 2.64 -3.31 0.58
N GLY A 28 3.76 -3.36 1.32
CA GLY A 28 4.95 -4.10 0.91
C GLY A 28 5.80 -3.39 -0.15
N ILE A 29 5.53 -2.11 -0.41
CA ILE A 29 6.28 -1.28 -1.36
C ILE A 29 7.65 -1.00 -0.76
N ARG A 30 8.68 -1.61 -1.33
CA ARG A 30 10.07 -1.51 -0.88
C ARG A 30 10.88 -0.48 -1.65
N HIS A 31 10.41 -0.09 -2.83
CA HIS A 31 11.14 0.71 -3.78
C HIS A 31 10.31 1.92 -4.18
N PHE A 32 10.69 3.10 -3.69
CA PHE A 32 10.15 4.34 -4.23
C PHE A 32 11.28 5.34 -4.44
N PRO A 33 11.40 5.94 -5.64
CA PRO A 33 12.42 6.93 -5.93
C PRO A 33 12.20 8.27 -5.19
N MET A 34 11.06 8.45 -4.50
CA MET A 34 10.69 9.75 -3.90
C MET A 34 10.74 9.81 -2.35
N CYS A 35 11.01 8.72 -1.64
CA CYS A 35 11.22 8.76 -0.19
C CYS A 35 12.73 8.74 0.14
N GLY A 36 13.36 9.92 0.21
CA GLY A 36 14.65 10.12 0.86
C GLY A 36 15.81 10.55 -0.06
N ASP A 37 16.17 11.82 0.12
CA ASP A 37 17.30 12.58 -0.43
C ASP A 37 17.29 12.97 -1.91
N TYR A 38 17.75 14.20 -2.14
CA TYR A 38 18.13 14.82 -3.43
C TYR A 38 19.23 14.05 -4.19
N CYS A 39 19.39 12.73 -3.98
CA CYS A 39 20.10 11.90 -4.92
C CYS A 39 19.24 11.86 -6.19
N SER A 40 19.66 12.61 -7.21
CA SER A 40 18.94 12.61 -8.48
C SER A 40 18.77 11.16 -8.91
N TRP A 41 17.60 10.85 -9.45
CA TRP A 41 17.30 9.55 -10.02
C TRP A 41 18.44 9.05 -10.95
N GLU A 42 19.20 9.96 -11.56
CA GLU A 42 20.38 9.73 -12.40
C GLU A 42 21.63 9.21 -11.65
N GLU A 43 21.68 9.33 -10.32
CA GLU A 43 22.80 8.86 -9.48
C GLU A 43 22.55 7.44 -8.93
N ARG A 44 21.27 7.07 -8.70
CA ARG A 44 20.86 5.70 -8.27
C ARG A 44 20.64 4.77 -9.45
N VAL A 45 20.04 5.27 -10.52
CA VAL A 45 20.05 4.64 -11.83
C VAL A 45 21.35 5.07 -12.47
N GLY A 46 22.44 4.40 -12.10
CA GLY A 46 23.74 4.67 -12.72
C GLY A 46 23.58 4.70 -14.24
N ARG A 47 24.49 5.37 -14.94
CA ARG A 47 24.49 5.55 -16.42
C ARG A 47 24.55 4.24 -17.24
N ASP A 48 24.23 3.11 -16.63
CA ASP A 48 24.07 1.79 -17.20
C ASP A 48 22.61 1.56 -17.64
N PRO A 49 22.36 1.38 -18.96
CA PRO A 49 21.05 1.01 -19.49
C PRO A 49 20.44 -0.23 -18.83
N ALA A 50 21.26 -1.18 -18.36
CA ALA A 50 20.76 -2.37 -17.66
C ALA A 50 20.09 -2.01 -16.32
N SER A 51 20.56 -0.96 -15.65
CA SER A 51 19.90 -0.48 -14.43
C SER A 51 18.57 0.20 -14.73
N ILE A 52 18.44 0.92 -15.85
CA ILE A 52 17.18 1.58 -16.25
C ILE A 52 16.09 0.53 -16.50
N GLU A 53 16.43 -0.56 -17.18
CA GLU A 53 15.49 -1.64 -17.50
C GLU A 53 15.07 -2.41 -16.24
N GLU A 54 16.01 -2.76 -15.36
CA GLU A 54 15.73 -3.37 -14.06
C GLU A 54 14.83 -2.47 -13.19
N TRP A 55 15.10 -1.17 -13.13
CA TRP A 55 14.23 -0.22 -12.42
C TRP A 55 12.86 -0.08 -13.08
N SER A 56 12.78 -0.18 -14.41
CA SER A 56 11.50 -0.15 -15.12
C SER A 56 10.66 -1.39 -14.81
N GLU A 57 11.28 -2.57 -14.71
CA GLU A 57 10.60 -3.81 -14.33
C GLU A 57 10.10 -3.78 -12.89
N ILE A 58 10.92 -3.28 -11.96
CA ILE A 58 10.52 -3.10 -10.54
C ILE A 58 9.36 -2.11 -10.43
N LEU A 59 9.40 -1.00 -11.17
CA LEU A 59 8.32 -0.01 -11.16
C LEU A 59 7.05 -0.53 -11.84
N GLU A 60 7.17 -1.39 -12.84
CA GLU A 60 6.05 -2.06 -13.50
C GLU A 60 5.38 -3.07 -12.55
N GLU A 61 6.17 -3.85 -11.82
CA GLU A 61 5.69 -4.79 -10.79
C GLU A 61 4.92 -4.05 -9.69
N ASP A 62 5.52 -2.97 -9.18
CA ASP A 62 4.92 -2.19 -8.09
C ASP A 62 3.85 -1.20 -8.58
N ARG A 63 3.63 -1.03 -9.90
CA ARG A 63 2.77 0.04 -10.46
C ARG A 63 1.37 0.07 -9.84
N MET A 64 0.73 -1.09 -9.72
CA MET A 64 -0.62 -1.18 -9.14
C MET A 64 -0.63 -0.80 -7.65
N LEU A 65 0.43 -1.15 -6.91
CA LEU A 65 0.58 -0.78 -5.51
C LEU A 65 0.88 0.72 -5.36
N VAL A 66 1.68 1.30 -6.27
CA VAL A 66 1.97 2.74 -6.33
C VAL A 66 0.70 3.55 -6.60
N GLU A 67 -0.13 3.12 -7.55
CA GLU A 67 -1.41 3.77 -7.82
C GLU A 67 -2.32 3.70 -6.59
N LYS A 68 -2.38 2.54 -5.92
CA LYS A 68 -3.15 2.36 -4.69
C LYS A 68 -2.64 3.28 -3.56
N LEU A 69 -1.33 3.40 -3.38
CA LEU A 69 -0.72 4.32 -2.43
C LEU A 69 -1.11 5.77 -2.72
N SER A 70 -1.03 6.21 -3.98
CA SER A 70 -1.40 7.57 -4.37
C SER A 70 -2.87 7.89 -4.05
N ASN A 71 -3.77 6.94 -4.26
CA ASN A 71 -5.19 7.12 -3.93
C ASN A 71 -5.40 7.19 -2.42
N LEU A 72 -4.69 6.37 -1.65
CA LEU A 72 -4.74 6.39 -0.18
C LEU A 72 -4.15 7.69 0.40
N ASP A 73 -3.09 8.23 -0.19
CA ASP A 73 -2.51 9.51 0.25
C ASP A 73 -3.51 10.66 0.12
N VAL A 74 -4.24 10.72 -1.01
CA VAL A 74 -5.30 11.72 -1.21
C VAL A 74 -6.42 11.53 -0.18
N GLU A 75 -6.89 10.29 -0.01
CA GLU A 75 -7.94 9.95 0.97
C GLU A 75 -7.51 10.36 2.40
N PHE A 76 -6.28 10.04 2.79
CA PHE A 76 -5.78 10.35 4.13
C PHE A 76 -5.56 11.84 4.35
N GLU A 77 -5.11 12.58 3.34
CA GLU A 77 -5.01 14.03 3.42
C GLU A 77 -6.39 14.67 3.66
N GLU A 78 -7.38 14.32 2.84
CA GLU A 78 -8.75 14.83 2.96
C GLU A 78 -9.37 14.47 4.33
N GLU A 79 -9.21 13.23 4.79
CA GLU A 79 -9.78 12.79 6.05
C GLU A 79 -9.06 13.38 7.27
N PHE A 80 -7.73 13.57 7.20
CA PHE A 80 -6.97 14.20 8.28
C PHE A 80 -7.39 15.66 8.45
N GLU A 81 -7.48 16.41 7.34
CA GLU A 81 -7.95 17.81 7.35
C GLU A 81 -9.38 17.93 7.88
N ARG A 82 -10.27 17.01 7.47
CA ARG A 82 -11.67 17.00 7.89
C ARG A 82 -11.85 16.69 9.38
N ARG A 83 -11.06 15.76 9.92
CA ARG A 83 -11.18 15.31 11.32
C ARG A 83 -10.52 16.27 12.30
N ASN A 84 -9.45 16.94 11.87
CA ASN A 84 -8.71 17.90 12.66
C ASN A 84 -8.32 17.36 14.05
N GLU A 85 -7.85 16.11 14.08
CA GLU A 85 -7.45 15.38 15.28
C GLU A 85 -5.92 15.23 15.35
N PRO A 86 -5.34 14.90 16.52
CA PRO A 86 -3.91 14.64 16.63
C PRO A 86 -3.47 13.51 15.69
N VAL A 87 -2.28 13.66 15.08
CA VAL A 87 -1.72 12.67 14.14
C VAL A 87 -1.72 11.25 14.71
N THR A 88 -1.42 11.09 16.00
CA THR A 88 -1.43 9.78 16.65
C THR A 88 -2.80 9.14 16.70
N ASP A 89 -3.84 9.94 16.88
CA ASP A 89 -5.23 9.48 17.00
C ASP A 89 -5.78 9.14 15.62
N PHE A 90 -5.46 9.96 14.61
CA PHE A 90 -5.74 9.66 13.21
C PHE A 90 -5.10 8.34 12.76
N LEU A 91 -3.81 8.16 13.06
CA LEU A 91 -3.06 6.97 12.66
C LEU A 91 -3.60 5.70 13.36
N ARG A 92 -3.88 5.76 14.66
CA ARG A 92 -4.41 4.61 15.42
C ARG A 92 -5.87 4.31 15.12
N GLY A 93 -6.65 5.32 14.77
CA GLY A 93 -8.07 5.21 14.49
C GLY A 93 -8.34 4.96 13.02
N TYR A 94 -8.42 6.06 12.25
CA TYR A 94 -8.86 6.02 10.86
C TYR A 94 -7.91 5.23 9.97
N TRP A 95 -6.63 5.60 9.96
CA TRP A 95 -5.64 4.99 9.09
C TRP A 95 -5.57 3.47 9.31
N TRP A 96 -5.44 3.04 10.57
CA TRP A 96 -5.37 1.61 10.88
C TRP A 96 -6.59 0.84 10.38
N GLY A 97 -7.80 1.32 10.70
CA GLY A 97 -9.03 0.66 10.26
C GLY A 97 -9.14 0.62 8.74
N ARG A 98 -8.76 1.70 8.06
CA ARG A 98 -8.75 1.75 6.60
C ARG A 98 -7.75 0.76 5.99
N MET A 99 -6.55 0.64 6.57
CA MET A 99 -5.55 -0.31 6.10
C MET A 99 -5.96 -1.77 6.33
N GLU A 100 -6.72 -2.08 7.38
CA GLU A 100 -7.32 -3.42 7.55
C GLU A 100 -8.31 -3.76 6.42
N GLU A 101 -9.12 -2.80 5.97
CA GLU A 101 -10.00 -2.99 4.82
C GLU A 101 -9.20 -3.21 3.53
N VAL A 102 -8.19 -2.37 3.30
CA VAL A 102 -7.28 -2.47 2.16
C VAL A 102 -6.60 -3.84 2.12
N LYS A 103 -6.18 -4.36 3.28
CA LYS A 103 -5.57 -5.68 3.42
C LYS A 103 -6.56 -6.78 3.04
N ARG A 104 -7.77 -6.73 3.59
CA ARG A 104 -8.83 -7.70 3.28
C ARG A 104 -9.18 -7.72 1.79
N ASP A 105 -9.18 -6.56 1.15
CA ASP A 105 -9.44 -6.46 -0.29
C ASP A 105 -8.30 -7.05 -1.13
N MET A 106 -7.05 -6.95 -0.66
CA MET A 106 -5.88 -7.54 -1.32
C MET A 106 -5.79 -9.06 -1.11
N GLU A 107 -6.19 -9.53 0.07
CA GLU A 107 -6.22 -10.95 0.42
C GLU A 107 -7.51 -11.64 -0.04
N ARG A 108 -8.36 -10.95 -0.82
CA ARG A 108 -9.59 -11.54 -1.31
C ARG A 108 -9.25 -12.77 -2.17
N PRO A 109 -9.97 -13.89 -1.99
CA PRO A 109 -9.81 -15.03 -2.87
C PRO A 109 -10.08 -14.62 -4.32
N LEU A 110 -9.29 -15.18 -5.24
CA LEU A 110 -9.57 -15.04 -6.66
C LEU A 110 -10.99 -15.58 -6.95
N SER A 111 -11.77 -14.81 -7.67
CA SER A 111 -13.07 -15.24 -8.17
C SER A 111 -12.92 -16.45 -9.10
N GLY A 112 -14.01 -17.19 -9.29
CA GLY A 112 -14.00 -18.34 -10.19
C GLY A 112 -13.62 -17.98 -11.64
N ASP A 113 -13.97 -16.78 -12.10
CA ASP A 113 -13.59 -16.29 -13.43
C ASP A 113 -12.10 -15.95 -13.52
N GLU A 114 -11.54 -15.27 -12.51
CA GLU A 114 -10.11 -14.96 -12.44
C GLU A 114 -9.26 -16.25 -12.38
N ARG A 115 -9.68 -17.22 -11.57
CA ARG A 115 -9.00 -18.54 -11.49
C ARG A 115 -9.03 -19.28 -12.81
N ARG A 116 -10.17 -19.28 -13.51
CA ARG A 116 -10.29 -19.88 -14.84
C ARG A 116 -9.38 -19.20 -15.86
N GLY A 117 -9.36 -17.86 -15.87
CA GLY A 117 -8.47 -17.12 -16.77
C GLY A 117 -6.98 -17.43 -16.55
N LEU A 118 -6.56 -17.55 -15.29
CA LEU A 118 -5.19 -17.95 -14.94
C LEU A 118 -4.89 -19.40 -15.38
N HIS A 119 -5.83 -20.32 -15.18
CA HIS A 119 -5.69 -21.69 -15.66
C HIS A 119 -5.59 -21.77 -17.19
N ASP A 120 -6.36 -20.97 -17.92
CA ASP A 120 -6.37 -20.94 -19.38
C ASP A 120 -5.04 -20.47 -19.99
N ILE A 121 -4.26 -19.66 -19.25
CA ILE A 121 -2.89 -19.28 -19.62
C ILE A 121 -1.82 -20.23 -19.06
N GLY A 122 -2.22 -21.35 -18.45
CA GLY A 122 -1.34 -22.39 -17.94
C GLY A 122 -0.82 -22.19 -16.50
N VAL A 123 -1.36 -21.23 -15.75
CA VAL A 123 -1.03 -21.05 -14.33
C VAL A 123 -1.81 -22.06 -13.50
N ILE A 124 -1.09 -22.94 -12.81
CA ILE A 124 -1.67 -23.91 -11.86
C ILE A 124 -1.66 -23.27 -10.48
N LEU A 125 -2.85 -22.97 -9.95
CA LEU A 125 -3.02 -22.49 -8.58
C LEU A 125 -3.13 -23.71 -7.66
N GLU A 126 -2.36 -23.75 -6.58
CA GLU A 126 -2.59 -24.71 -5.50
C GLU A 126 -3.95 -24.41 -4.86
N ASP A 127 -4.78 -25.43 -4.70
CA ASP A 127 -6.03 -25.30 -3.95
C ASP A 127 -5.70 -25.26 -2.46
N ASP A 128 -6.28 -24.30 -1.72
CA ASP A 128 -6.20 -24.21 -0.25
C ASP A 128 -6.94 -25.37 0.48
N THR A 129 -7.09 -26.52 -0.17
CA THR A 129 -7.68 -27.71 0.43
C THR A 129 -6.64 -28.43 1.27
N ASP A 130 -6.42 -27.94 2.49
CA ASP A 130 -5.84 -28.77 3.54
C ASP A 130 -6.62 -28.67 4.86
N ASN A 131 -6.96 -29.85 5.36
CA ASN A 131 -7.47 -30.20 6.69
C ASN A 131 -8.99 -30.23 6.93
N HIS A 132 -9.70 -31.10 6.21
CA HIS A 132 -10.75 -31.89 6.87
C HIS A 132 -10.08 -33.02 7.67
N PHE A 133 -9.72 -32.74 8.93
CA PHE A 133 -9.41 -33.82 9.88
C PHE A 133 -10.72 -34.58 10.16
N ASP A 134 -10.90 -35.72 9.51
CA ASP A 134 -11.90 -36.71 9.91
C ASP A 134 -11.42 -37.39 11.20
N SER A 135 -11.86 -36.86 12.34
CA SER A 135 -11.69 -37.51 13.64
C SER A 135 -12.79 -38.57 13.81
N GLY A 136 -12.70 -39.64 13.02
CA GLY A 136 -13.40 -40.89 13.29
C GLY A 136 -12.70 -41.62 14.43
N SER A 137 -13.28 -41.52 15.64
CA SER A 137 -12.86 -42.32 16.79
C SER A 137 -13.52 -43.70 16.72
N GLU A 138 -12.72 -44.76 16.77
CA GLU A 138 -13.13 -46.11 17.25
C GLU A 138 -12.23 -46.52 18.43
#